data_AF-A0A2H0LQZ7-F1
#
_entry.id   AF-A0A2H0LQZ7-F1
#
_cell.length_a   1.000
_cell.length_b   1.000
_cell.length_c   1.000
_cell.angle_alpha   90.00
_cell.angle_beta   90.00
_cell.angle_gamma   90.00
#
_symmetry.space_group_name_H-M   'P 1'
#
loop_
_entity.id
_entity.type
_entity.pdbx_description
1 polymer ?
#
loop_
_entity_poly.entity_id
_entity_poly.type
_entity_poly.pdbx_seq_one_letter_code
_entity_poly.pdbx_strand_id
1 'polypeptide(L)'
;MDIKKGLEMLKILRNKKTAKKIWIGLAVIIIPAFALWGFGGAGGGKESSVAGKIFGRNVSNLELKDSLIAVRTMAVMQFGDRLPEIEKYLNFEAQAWERLIILYEAKKRRIQVKDKEVIEAIRNAPYFR
;
A
#
# COMPACT_ATOMS: atom_id res chain seq x y z
N MET A 1 26.91 -48.50 7.29
CA MET A 1 27.65 -48.52 6.00
C MET A 1 27.50 -47.17 5.29
N ASP A 2 27.46 -46.05 6.03
CA ASP A 2 26.90 -44.78 5.51
C ASP A 2 27.81 -43.56 5.62
N ILE A 3 28.88 -43.63 6.43
CA ILE A 3 29.79 -42.49 6.61
C ILE A 3 30.62 -42.22 5.34
N LYS A 4 31.00 -43.29 4.61
CA LYS A 4 31.74 -43.17 3.34
C LYS A 4 30.94 -42.46 2.24
N LYS A 5 29.61 -42.68 2.16
CA LYS A 5 28.75 -42.04 1.15
C LYS A 5 28.60 -40.54 1.41
N GLY A 6 28.43 -40.14 2.68
CA GLY A 6 28.35 -38.72 3.05
C GLY A 6 29.63 -37.95 2.74
N LEU A 7 30.80 -38.56 2.98
CA LEU A 7 32.11 -37.95 2.67
C LEU A 7 32.34 -37.77 1.17
N GLU A 8 31.92 -38.75 0.35
CA GLU A 8 32.00 -38.67 -1.11
C GLU A 8 31.03 -37.61 -1.68
N MET A 9 29.84 -37.48 -1.10
CA MET A 9 28.88 -36.43 -1.48
C MET A 9 29.39 -35.02 -1.17
N LEU A 10 30.08 -34.85 -0.04
CA LEU A 10 30.73 -33.58 0.34
C LEU A 10 31.91 -33.23 -0.59
N LYS A 11 32.67 -34.22 -1.08
CA LYS A 11 33.74 -33.99 -2.06
C LYS A 11 33.20 -33.49 -3.41
N ILE A 12 32.05 -34.01 -3.85
CA ILE A 12 31.39 -33.60 -5.10
C ILE A 12 30.88 -32.15 -5.01
N LEU A 13 30.34 -31.75 -3.86
CA LEU A 13 29.91 -30.38 -3.59
C LEU A 13 31.09 -29.40 -3.41
N ARG A 14 32.26 -29.89 -3.00
CA ARG A 14 33.51 -29.12 -2.88
C ARG A 14 34.25 -28.92 -4.22
N ASN A 15 33.73 -29.44 -5.33
CA ASN A 15 34.26 -29.11 -6.65
C ASN A 15 33.57 -27.85 -7.19
N LYS A 16 34.33 -26.75 -7.29
CA LYS A 16 33.85 -25.41 -7.70
C LYS A 16 33.11 -25.44 -9.05
N LYS A 17 33.45 -26.37 -9.94
CA LYS A 17 32.77 -26.55 -11.25
C LYS A 17 31.39 -27.21 -11.10
N THR A 18 31.26 -28.20 -10.23
CA THR A 18 30.00 -28.92 -9.99
C THR A 18 29.04 -28.06 -9.17
N ALA A 19 29.54 -27.37 -8.14
CA ALA A 19 28.77 -26.42 -7.36
C ALA A 19 28.19 -25.32 -8.26
N LYS A 20 28.98 -24.72 -9.16
CA LYS A 20 28.50 -23.69 -10.09
C LYS A 20 27.36 -24.19 -10.98
N LYS A 21 27.42 -25.42 -11.48
CA LYS A 21 26.33 -26.02 -12.28
C LYS A 21 25.06 -26.24 -11.47
N ILE A 22 25.18 -26.70 -10.23
CA ILE A 22 24.04 -26.90 -9.32
C ILE A 22 23.39 -25.55 -8.98
N TRP A 23 24.19 -24.53 -8.66
CA TRP A 23 23.69 -23.17 -8.39
C TRP A 23 22.96 -22.55 -9.59
N ILE A 24 23.50 -22.74 -10.81
CA ILE A 24 22.84 -22.28 -12.03
C ILE A 24 21.51 -23.03 -12.25
N GLY A 25 21.49 -24.36 -12.10
CA GLY A 25 20.27 -25.14 -12.22
C GLY A 25 19.19 -24.74 -11.21
N LEU A 26 19.59 -24.48 -9.96
CA LEU A 26 18.70 -24.01 -8.92
C LEU A 26 18.11 -22.62 -9.25
N ALA A 27 18.96 -21.70 -9.71
CA ALA A 27 18.54 -20.35 -10.10
C ALA A 27 17.53 -20.38 -11.26
N VAL A 28 17.74 -21.26 -12.25
CA VAL A 28 16.84 -21.42 -13.42
C VAL A 28 15.47 -21.96 -13.01
N ILE A 29 15.33 -22.69 -11.90
CA ILE A 29 14.03 -23.18 -11.42
C ILE A 29 13.34 -22.14 -10.52
N ILE A 30 14.10 -21.53 -9.61
CA ILE A 30 13.56 -20.60 -8.61
C ILE A 30 13.13 -19.28 -9.26
N ILE A 31 13.95 -18.69 -10.13
CA ILE A 31 13.69 -17.35 -10.68
C ILE A 31 12.39 -17.32 -11.50
N PRO A 32 12.09 -18.27 -12.41
CA PRO A 32 10.80 -18.27 -13.13
C PRO A 32 9.61 -18.51 -12.22
N ALA A 33 9.74 -19.34 -11.18
CA ALA A 33 8.66 -19.57 -10.22
C ALA A 33 8.30 -18.26 -9.47
N PHE A 34 9.29 -17.51 -9.02
CA PHE A 34 9.07 -16.20 -8.37
C PHE A 34 8.72 -15.09 -9.36
N ALA A 35 9.18 -15.14 -10.61
CA ALA A 35 8.82 -14.15 -11.63
C ALA A 35 7.36 -14.32 -12.04
N LEU A 36 6.91 -15.55 -12.33
CA LEU A 36 5.53 -15.83 -12.73
C LEU A 36 4.54 -15.61 -11.57
N TRP A 37 4.93 -15.94 -10.34
CA TRP A 37 4.05 -15.77 -9.18
C TRP A 37 4.14 -14.37 -8.55
N GLY A 38 5.33 -13.78 -8.53
CA GLY A 38 5.59 -12.46 -7.96
C GLY A 38 5.13 -11.28 -8.82
N PHE A 39 5.15 -11.39 -10.15
CA PHE A 39 4.54 -10.38 -11.03
C PHE A 39 3.00 -10.46 -11.04
N GLY A 40 2.42 -11.62 -10.73
CA GLY A 40 0.97 -11.78 -10.60
C GLY A 40 0.35 -10.93 -9.49
N GLY A 41 1.15 -10.50 -8.50
CA GLY A 41 0.71 -9.62 -7.41
C GLY A 41 0.87 -8.12 -7.68
N ALA A 42 1.64 -7.72 -8.69
CA ALA A 42 1.87 -6.31 -9.03
C ALA A 42 0.72 -5.71 -9.86
N GLY A 43 -0.06 -6.57 -10.54
CA GLY A 43 -1.31 -6.20 -11.19
C GLY A 43 -2.47 -6.30 -10.22
N GLY A 44 -2.56 -5.38 -9.26
CA GLY A 44 -3.66 -5.27 -8.31
C GLY A 44 -4.99 -4.87 -8.96
N GLY A 45 -5.48 -5.66 -9.91
CA GLY A 45 -6.86 -5.65 -10.38
C GLY A 45 -7.72 -6.45 -9.43
N LYS A 46 -7.74 -6.10 -8.13
CA LYS A 46 -8.87 -6.51 -7.29
C LYS A 46 -10.07 -5.81 -7.90
N GLU A 47 -11.10 -6.57 -8.26
CA GLU A 47 -12.47 -6.08 -8.35
C GLU A 47 -12.80 -5.42 -7.01
N SER A 48 -12.36 -4.18 -6.85
CA SER A 48 -12.75 -3.37 -5.72
C SER A 48 -14.23 -3.08 -5.98
N SER A 49 -15.09 -3.76 -5.24
CA SER A 49 -16.54 -3.54 -5.31
C SER A 49 -16.82 -2.04 -5.34
N VAL A 50 -17.66 -1.62 -6.28
CA VAL A 50 -17.97 -0.20 -6.50
C VAL A 50 -18.86 0.26 -5.35
N ALA A 51 -18.40 1.29 -4.62
CA ALA A 51 -19.16 1.93 -3.56
C ALA A 51 -20.11 3.00 -4.09
N GLY A 52 -19.79 3.61 -5.23
CA GLY A 52 -20.63 4.61 -5.87
C GLY A 52 -19.96 5.26 -7.08
N LYS A 53 -20.51 6.41 -7.51
CA LYS A 53 -20.00 7.16 -8.65
C LYS A 53 -19.89 8.66 -8.32
N ILE A 54 -18.80 9.27 -8.76
CA ILE A 54 -18.58 10.72 -8.70
C ILE A 54 -18.25 11.20 -10.12
N PHE A 55 -19.03 12.12 -10.68
CA PHE A 55 -18.82 12.65 -12.04
C PHE A 55 -18.60 11.56 -13.12
N GLY A 56 -19.34 10.45 -13.05
CA GLY A 56 -19.22 9.32 -13.97
C GLY A 56 -18.04 8.38 -13.71
N ARG A 57 -17.16 8.68 -12.75
CA ARG A 57 -16.07 7.81 -12.28
C ARG A 57 -16.57 6.87 -11.19
N ASN A 58 -16.30 5.56 -11.32
CA ASN A 58 -16.52 4.60 -10.24
C ASN A 58 -15.59 4.89 -9.07
N VAL A 59 -16.16 4.92 -7.87
CA VAL A 59 -15.43 4.96 -6.60
C VAL A 59 -15.47 3.58 -5.99
N SER A 60 -14.29 3.04 -5.67
CA SER A 60 -14.16 1.76 -5.02
C SER A 60 -14.49 1.82 -3.53
N ASN A 61 -14.88 0.68 -2.95
CA ASN A 61 -15.04 0.55 -1.49
C ASN A 61 -13.75 0.87 -0.73
N LEU A 62 -12.58 0.60 -1.31
CA LEU A 62 -11.30 0.97 -0.70
C LEU A 62 -11.13 2.49 -0.62
N GLU A 63 -11.42 3.20 -1.72
CA GLU A 63 -11.33 4.68 -1.73
C GLU A 63 -12.30 5.34 -0.75
N LEU A 64 -13.54 4.84 -0.65
CA LEU A 64 -14.50 5.34 0.31
C LEU A 64 -14.02 5.09 1.75
N LYS A 65 -13.51 3.89 2.03
CA LYS A 65 -12.93 3.54 3.34
C LYS A 65 -11.75 4.44 3.70
N ASP A 66 -10.83 4.68 2.77
CA ASP A 66 -9.67 5.55 3.00
C ASP A 66 -10.11 7.00 3.28
N SER A 67 -11.15 7.47 2.57
CA SER A 67 -11.72 8.80 2.81
C SER A 67 -12.40 8.90 4.17
N LEU A 68 -13.16 7.88 4.58
CA LEU A 68 -13.76 7.79 5.91
C LEU A 68 -12.73 7.84 7.03
N ILE A 69 -11.63 7.09 6.89
CA ILE A 69 -10.52 7.11 7.86
C ILE A 69 -9.94 8.53 7.94
N ALA A 70 -9.63 9.16 6.80
CA ALA A 70 -9.04 10.49 6.77
C ALA A 70 -9.91 11.55 7.46
N VAL A 71 -11.23 11.54 7.21
CA VAL A 71 -12.16 12.49 7.84
C VAL A 71 -12.27 12.23 9.35
N ARG A 72 -12.34 10.98 9.78
CA ARG A 72 -12.36 10.64 11.21
C ARG A 72 -11.07 11.08 11.90
N THR A 73 -9.91 10.84 11.29
CA THR A 73 -8.62 11.30 11.83
C THR A 73 -8.59 12.83 11.93
N MET A 74 -9.13 13.55 10.95
CA MET A 74 -9.26 15.00 11.01
C MET A 74 -10.15 15.45 12.18
N ALA A 75 -11.28 14.79 12.39
CA ALA A 75 -12.16 15.09 13.52
C ALA A 75 -11.49 14.80 14.88
N VAL A 76 -10.73 13.71 15.00
CA VAL A 76 -9.92 13.42 16.20
C VAL A 76 -8.89 14.52 16.43
N MET A 77 -8.15 14.96 15.40
CA MET A 77 -7.18 16.04 15.52
C MET A 77 -7.82 17.38 15.89
N GLN A 78 -9.04 17.64 15.44
CA GLN A 78 -9.73 18.90 15.68
C GLN A 78 -10.43 18.96 17.04
N PHE A 79 -11.10 17.88 17.45
CA PHE A 79 -11.97 17.87 18.63
C PHE A 79 -11.37 17.11 19.82
N GLY A 80 -10.38 16.23 19.60
CA GLY A 80 -9.74 15.43 20.64
C GLY A 80 -10.78 14.72 21.52
N ASP A 81 -10.67 14.93 22.83
CA ASP A 81 -11.55 14.32 23.84
C ASP A 81 -13.02 14.75 23.73
N ARG A 82 -13.33 15.87 23.05
CA ARG A 82 -14.71 16.34 22.84
C ARG A 82 -15.40 15.66 21.67
N LEU A 83 -14.68 14.85 20.89
CA LEU A 83 -15.25 14.17 19.72
C LEU A 83 -16.52 13.37 20.06
N PRO A 84 -16.60 12.58 21.15
CA PRO A 84 -17.81 11.81 21.46
C PRO A 84 -19.07 12.67 21.66
N GLU A 85 -18.92 13.90 22.17
CA GLU A 85 -20.04 14.81 22.39
C GLU A 85 -20.57 15.40 21.09
N ILE A 86 -19.68 15.59 20.10
CA ILE A 86 -19.96 16.28 18.85
C ILE A 86 -20.23 15.29 17.71
N GLU A 87 -19.73 14.05 17.80
CA GLU A 87 -19.83 13.00 16.78
C GLU A 87 -21.27 12.77 16.31
N LYS A 88 -22.25 12.88 17.22
CA LYS A 88 -23.68 12.77 16.88
C LYS A 88 -24.18 13.83 15.88
N TYR A 89 -23.47 14.94 15.74
CA TYR A 89 -23.76 16.01 14.79
C TYR A 89 -22.91 15.91 13.51
N LEU A 90 -21.94 14.98 13.46
CA LEU A 90 -21.04 14.81 12.33
C LEU A 90 -21.52 13.67 11.44
N ASN A 91 -21.78 13.97 10.17
CA ASN A 91 -22.00 12.94 9.16
C ASN A 91 -20.68 12.59 8.46
N PHE A 92 -19.96 11.61 9.00
CA PHE A 92 -18.67 11.18 8.45
C PHE A 92 -18.77 10.61 7.03
N GLU A 93 -19.87 9.95 6.69
CA GLU A 93 -20.06 9.41 5.36
C GLU A 93 -20.21 10.52 4.32
N ALA A 94 -21.04 11.53 4.61
CA ALA A 94 -21.20 12.70 3.74
C ALA A 94 -19.87 13.45 3.56
N GLN A 95 -19.14 13.67 4.65
CA GLN A 95 -17.82 14.32 4.60
C GLN A 95 -16.79 13.49 3.82
N ALA A 96 -16.84 12.16 3.91
CA ALA A 96 -15.96 11.29 3.15
C ALA A 96 -16.22 11.39 1.63
N TRP A 97 -17.49 11.47 1.23
CA TRP A 97 -17.88 11.73 -0.16
C TRP A 97 -17.46 13.12 -0.62
N GLU A 98 -17.68 14.15 0.19
CA GLU A 98 -17.27 15.53 -0.10
C GLU A 98 -15.75 15.62 -0.32
N ARG A 99 -14.96 14.98 0.54
CA ARG A 99 -13.51 14.90 0.39
C ARG A 99 -13.11 14.25 -0.94
N LEU A 100 -13.77 13.17 -1.37
CA LEU A 100 -13.49 12.53 -2.66
C LEU A 100 -13.83 13.45 -3.85
N ILE A 101 -14.93 14.21 -3.76
CA ILE A 101 -15.32 15.21 -4.76
C ILE A 101 -14.24 16.30 -4.88
N ILE A 102 -13.78 16.84 -3.75
CA ILE A 102 -12.76 17.89 -3.72
C ILE A 102 -11.43 17.39 -4.30
N LEU A 103 -11.00 16.19 -3.91
CA LEU A 103 -9.77 15.59 -4.43
C LEU A 103 -9.85 15.32 -5.94
N TYR A 104 -11.01 14.88 -6.43
CA TYR A 104 -11.25 14.71 -7.86
C TYR A 104 -11.09 16.05 -8.60
N GLU A 105 -11.75 17.12 -8.12
CA GLU A 105 -11.66 18.44 -8.75
C GLU A 105 -10.25 19.03 -8.66
N ALA A 106 -9.54 18.86 -7.54
CA ALA A 106 -8.15 19.28 -7.40
C ALA A 106 -7.24 18.60 -8.43
N LYS A 107 -7.41 17.27 -8.61
CA LYS A 107 -6.67 16.51 -9.62
C LYS A 107 -7.01 16.95 -11.04
N LYS A 108 -8.30 17.17 -11.33
CA LYS A 108 -8.79 17.65 -12.64
C LYS A 108 -8.22 19.02 -13.00
N ARG A 109 -8.13 19.92 -12.01
CA ARG A 109 -7.54 21.26 -12.13
C ARG A 109 -6.01 21.26 -12.08
N ARG A 110 -5.38 20.09 -11.94
CA ARG A 110 -3.93 19.92 -11.82
C ARG A 110 -3.33 20.75 -10.69
N ILE A 111 -4.06 20.87 -9.57
CA ILE A 111 -3.53 21.47 -8.36
C ILE A 111 -2.44 20.53 -7.82
N GLN A 112 -1.22 21.04 -7.73
CA GLN A 112 -0.06 20.33 -7.21
C GLN A 112 0.41 21.03 -5.95
N VAL A 113 0.88 20.24 -5.00
CA VAL A 113 1.48 20.73 -3.75
C VAL A 113 2.93 20.26 -3.72
N LYS A 114 3.86 21.18 -3.49
CA LYS A 114 5.28 20.89 -3.36
C LYS A 114 5.60 20.43 -1.95
N ASP A 115 6.62 19.60 -1.80
CA ASP A 115 7.08 19.11 -0.50
C ASP A 115 7.35 20.23 0.51
N LYS A 116 7.90 21.37 0.04
CA LYS A 116 8.14 22.55 0.89
C LYS A 116 6.84 23.10 1.50
N GLU A 117 5.76 23.14 0.74
CA GLU A 117 4.45 23.62 1.20
C GLU A 117 3.87 22.65 2.23
N VAL A 118 4.07 21.34 2.03
CA VAL A 118 3.67 20.31 3.01
C VAL A 118 4.46 20.45 4.33
N ILE A 119 5.78 20.61 4.25
CA ILE A 119 6.65 20.80 5.42
C ILE A 119 6.24 22.06 6.19
N GLU A 120 5.98 23.16 5.48
CA GLU A 120 5.56 24.43 6.08
C GLU A 120 4.18 24.30 6.74
N ALA A 121 3.23 23.64 6.09
CA ALA A 121 1.91 23.37 6.66
C ALA A 121 2.00 22.53 7.94
N ILE A 122 2.83 21.48 7.95
CA ILE A 122 3.04 20.62 9.13
C ILE A 122 3.69 21.43 10.28
N ARG A 123 4.72 22.23 10.00
CA ARG A 123 5.39 23.06 11.01
C ARG A 123 4.45 24.09 11.65
N ASN A 124 3.51 24.61 10.87
CA ASN A 124 2.55 25.60 11.33
C ASN A 124 1.31 25.00 11.98
N ALA A 125 1.16 23.68 11.99
CA ALA A 125 -0.01 23.03 12.53
C ALA A 125 -0.06 23.14 14.08
N PRO A 126 -1.22 23.47 14.68
CA PRO A 126 -1.33 23.69 16.13
C PRO A 126 -0.90 22.52 17.00
N TYR A 127 -1.02 21.29 16.49
CA TYR A 127 -0.70 20.05 17.21
C TYR A 127 0.79 19.68 17.23
N PHE A 128 1.65 20.42 16.50
CA PHE A 128 3.10 20.21 16.49
C PHE A 128 3.88 21.39 17.12
N ARG A 129 3.19 22.32 17.78
CA ARG A 129 3.80 23.45 18.48
C ARG A 129 3.91 23.19 19.98
#